data_AF-A0A929GW76-F1
#
_entry.id   AF-A0A929GW76-F1
#
_cell.length_a   1.000
_cell.length_b   1.000
_cell.length_c   1.000
_cell.angle_alpha   90.00
_cell.angle_beta   90.00
_cell.angle_gamma   90.00
#
_symmetry.space_group_name_H-M   'P 1'
#
loop_
_entity.id
_entity.type
_entity.pdbx_description
1 polymer ?
#
loop_
_entity_poly.entity_id
_entity_poly.type
_entity_poly.pdbx_seq_one_letter_code
_entity_poly.pdbx_strand_id
1 'polypeptide(L)'
;MSKLNLRTISGAKGFALALVLLVALLVASLLTIPAYAHAPSGASEVDETDLLPVWIYDEDEQLHKFVIEDNDLMGYSKGNELIEIRVDGENVPDDSLSICEVVVYRVLQLAFSQLWPDDVPNAGDFAVTYHHPGNDHKAAFEYITQAFSRGDAQVELDPGVDKTNFDLDAYRYTFTNKDTGETFETWVLEGVFPDGFFELRTKVETDEATEAEKAEFLRQWEETRDKFLTVQENELEADELFEVEEVASESPPYWQISFALALALVVIGSTVYSLTLGRRRR
;
A
#
# COMPACT_ATOMS: atom_id res chain seq x y z
N MET A 1 26.63 -24.13 -59.74
CA MET A 1 26.33 -25.02 -58.59
C MET A 1 27.58 -25.12 -57.72
N SER A 2 27.66 -24.33 -56.66
CA SER A 2 28.78 -24.32 -55.71
C SER A 2 28.57 -25.42 -54.66
N LYS A 3 29.55 -26.31 -54.50
CA LYS A 3 29.52 -27.36 -53.47
C LYS A 3 30.03 -26.78 -52.15
N LEU A 4 29.15 -26.72 -51.14
CA LEU A 4 29.52 -26.39 -49.77
C LEU A 4 30.39 -27.53 -49.20
N ASN A 5 31.63 -27.21 -48.85
CA ASN A 5 32.54 -28.11 -48.14
C ASN A 5 32.22 -28.06 -46.64
N LEU A 6 31.49 -29.05 -46.13
CA LEU A 6 31.35 -29.26 -44.68
C LEU A 6 32.59 -30.01 -44.18
N ARG A 7 33.52 -29.25 -43.57
CA ARG A 7 34.61 -29.83 -42.79
C ARG A 7 34.03 -30.45 -41.52
N THR A 8 34.15 -31.77 -41.40
CA THR A 8 33.94 -32.53 -40.17
C THR A 8 34.88 -32.03 -39.07
N ILE A 9 34.31 -31.39 -38.04
CA ILE A 9 35.01 -31.06 -36.80
C ILE A 9 35.03 -32.32 -35.92
N SER A 10 36.23 -32.76 -35.56
CA SER A 10 36.46 -34.03 -34.86
C SER A 10 35.87 -34.06 -33.43
N GLY A 11 34.97 -35.01 -33.20
CA GLY A 11 34.93 -36.01 -32.12
C GLY A 11 34.92 -35.62 -30.63
N ALA A 12 35.59 -34.55 -30.21
CA ALA A 12 35.70 -34.18 -28.79
C ALA A 12 35.50 -32.68 -28.57
N LYS A 13 36.04 -31.83 -29.46
CA LYS A 13 35.87 -30.38 -29.38
C LYS A 13 34.45 -29.93 -29.74
N GLY A 14 33.80 -30.62 -30.69
CA GLY A 14 32.40 -30.38 -31.03
C GLY A 14 31.44 -30.79 -29.91
N PHE A 15 31.78 -31.87 -29.18
CA PHE A 15 30.99 -32.35 -28.04
C PHE A 15 31.14 -31.43 -26.83
N ALA A 16 32.36 -30.96 -26.54
CA ALA A 16 32.60 -29.98 -25.48
C ALA A 16 31.90 -28.64 -25.76
N LEU A 17 31.94 -28.15 -27.01
CA LEU A 17 31.25 -26.91 -27.37
C LEU A 17 29.73 -27.06 -27.30
N ALA A 18 29.18 -28.20 -27.74
CA ALA A 18 27.76 -28.50 -27.62
C ALA A 18 27.32 -28.65 -26.15
N LEU A 19 28.15 -29.25 -25.29
CA LEU A 19 27.88 -29.39 -23.86
C LEU A 19 27.95 -28.03 -23.15
N VAL A 20 28.90 -27.16 -23.49
CA VAL A 20 28.98 -25.78 -22.95
C VAL A 20 27.77 -24.95 -23.39
N LEU A 21 27.33 -25.06 -24.64
CA LEU A 21 26.10 -24.41 -25.12
C LEU A 21 24.85 -24.98 -24.45
N LEU A 22 24.77 -26.30 -24.22
CA LEU A 22 23.65 -26.93 -23.53
C LEU A 22 23.60 -26.55 -22.05
N VAL A 23 24.76 -26.46 -21.38
CA VAL A 23 24.87 -26.00 -19.99
C VAL A 23 24.58 -24.50 -19.90
N ALA A 24 25.02 -23.67 -20.86
CA ALA A 24 24.66 -22.26 -20.91
C ALA A 24 23.15 -22.05 -21.17
N LEU A 25 22.52 -22.87 -22.01
CA LEU A 25 21.08 -22.90 -22.21
C LEU A 25 20.32 -23.42 -20.97
N LEU A 26 20.88 -24.40 -20.25
CA LEU A 26 20.30 -24.92 -19.01
C LEU A 26 20.44 -23.94 -17.84
N VAL A 27 21.54 -23.17 -17.77
CA VAL A 27 21.73 -22.08 -16.80
C VAL A 27 20.85 -20.88 -17.15
N ALA A 28 20.64 -20.59 -18.44
CA ALA A 28 19.66 -19.58 -18.87
C ALA A 28 18.20 -20.01 -18.57
N SER A 29 17.90 -21.31 -18.60
CA SER A 29 16.57 -21.84 -18.21
C SER A 29 16.39 -22.02 -16.69
N LEU A 30 17.43 -21.81 -15.89
CA LEU A 30 17.35 -21.83 -14.42
C LEU A 30 17.04 -20.45 -13.82
N LEU A 31 16.89 -19.42 -14.65
CA LEU A 31 16.47 -18.07 -14.23
C LEU A 31 14.99 -17.78 -14.48
N THR A 32 14.21 -18.73 -15.01
CA THR A 32 12.76 -18.54 -15.08
C THR A 32 12.13 -19.06 -13.79
N ILE A 33 12.32 -18.33 -12.70
CA ILE A 33 11.36 -18.35 -11.60
C ILE A 33 10.17 -17.53 -12.11
N PRO A 34 8.99 -18.15 -12.32
CA PRO A 34 7.82 -17.39 -12.71
C PRO A 34 7.25 -16.78 -11.43
N ALA A 35 7.73 -15.61 -11.04
CA ALA A 35 7.15 -14.87 -9.94
C ALA A 35 7.58 -13.44 -10.08
N TYR A 36 6.71 -12.53 -10.50
CA TYR A 36 6.83 -11.14 -10.04
C TYR A 36 5.45 -10.57 -9.76
N ALA A 37 4.88 -11.08 -8.67
CA ALA A 37 4.28 -10.20 -7.69
C ALA A 37 5.35 -9.62 -6.72
N HIS A 38 6.50 -10.29 -6.58
CA HIS A 38 7.73 -9.94 -5.84
C HIS A 38 8.55 -8.81 -6.50
N ALA A 39 9.60 -8.27 -5.84
CA ALA A 39 10.47 -7.25 -6.42
C ALA A 39 11.18 -7.76 -7.71
N PRO A 40 11.16 -7.00 -8.83
CA PRO A 40 11.76 -7.44 -10.08
C PRO A 40 13.26 -7.64 -9.92
N SER A 41 13.80 -8.68 -10.56
CA SER A 41 15.24 -8.97 -10.54
C SER A 41 16.06 -7.73 -10.91
N GLY A 42 16.96 -7.34 -10.00
CA GLY A 42 17.83 -6.17 -10.18
C GLY A 42 17.31 -4.89 -9.53
N ALA A 43 16.14 -4.93 -8.87
CA ALA A 43 15.71 -3.86 -7.98
C ALA A 43 16.73 -3.66 -6.84
N SER A 44 16.94 -2.41 -6.49
CA SER A 44 17.71 -1.97 -5.33
C SER A 44 17.08 -2.46 -4.03
N GLU A 45 17.92 -2.79 -3.04
CA GLU A 45 17.48 -3.13 -1.69
C GLU A 45 17.08 -1.85 -0.92
N VAL A 46 16.14 -2.00 0.02
CA VAL A 46 15.70 -0.94 0.93
C VAL A 46 16.15 -1.28 2.35
N ASP A 47 16.98 -0.46 2.99
CA ASP A 47 17.52 -0.75 4.33
C ASP A 47 16.50 -0.48 5.46
N GLU A 48 16.32 0.77 5.87
CA GLU A 48 15.36 1.19 6.90
C GLU A 48 14.66 2.46 6.42
N THR A 49 13.39 2.60 6.76
CA THR A 49 12.57 3.75 6.36
C THR A 49 12.23 4.62 7.57
N ASP A 50 12.07 5.93 7.34
CA ASP A 50 11.61 6.87 8.38
C ASP A 50 10.08 6.85 8.55
N LEU A 51 9.38 5.87 7.96
CA LEU A 51 7.94 5.75 8.05
C LEU A 51 7.51 5.42 9.47
N LEU A 52 6.35 5.96 9.88
CA LEU A 52 5.74 5.53 11.12
C LEU A 52 5.41 4.03 11.05
N PRO A 53 5.45 3.31 12.17
CA PRO A 53 5.00 1.92 12.25
C PRO A 53 3.48 1.80 12.12
N VAL A 54 3.00 0.71 11.52
CA VAL A 54 1.62 0.25 11.68
C VAL A 54 1.51 -0.51 12.99
N TRP A 55 0.61 -0.06 13.86
CA TRP A 55 0.25 -0.76 15.09
C TRP A 55 -1.16 -1.35 14.95
N ILE A 56 -1.33 -2.58 15.42
CA ILE A 56 -2.64 -3.25 15.43
C ILE A 56 -2.67 -4.29 16.55
N TYR A 57 -3.80 -4.42 17.24
CA TYR A 57 -4.04 -5.55 18.15
C TYR A 57 -4.59 -6.75 17.39
N ASP A 58 -4.16 -7.96 17.73
CA ASP A 58 -4.84 -9.18 17.26
C ASP A 58 -6.11 -9.48 18.08
N GLU A 59 -6.81 -10.58 17.73
CA GLU A 59 -8.03 -11.01 18.42
C GLU A 59 -7.80 -11.38 19.90
N ASP A 60 -6.56 -11.67 20.30
CA ASP A 60 -6.14 -12.00 21.66
C ASP A 60 -5.60 -10.77 22.43
N GLU A 61 -5.88 -9.57 21.91
CA GLU A 61 -5.44 -8.27 22.45
C GLU A 61 -3.90 -8.15 22.55
N GLN A 62 -3.15 -8.88 21.73
CA GLN A 62 -1.70 -8.70 21.62
C GLN A 62 -1.38 -7.63 20.59
N LEU A 63 -0.56 -6.66 21.02
CA LEU A 63 -0.12 -5.58 20.15
C LEU A 63 1.01 -6.05 19.23
N HIS A 64 0.81 -5.87 17.94
CA HIS A 64 1.81 -6.10 16.90
C HIS A 64 2.28 -4.77 16.29
N LYS A 65 3.56 -4.73 15.93
CA LYS A 65 4.22 -3.62 15.24
C LYS A 65 4.63 -4.10 13.85
N PHE A 66 4.25 -3.38 12.81
CA PHE A 66 4.77 -3.62 11.46
C PHE A 66 5.58 -2.41 11.00
N VAL A 67 6.68 -2.65 10.30
CA VAL A 67 7.61 -1.66 9.75
C VAL A 67 8.16 -2.11 8.40
N ILE A 68 8.69 -1.18 7.62
CA ILE A 68 9.49 -1.49 6.44
C ILE A 68 10.97 -1.37 6.80
N GLU A 69 11.68 -2.49 6.85
CA GLU A 69 13.10 -2.59 7.14
C GLU A 69 13.70 -3.89 6.58
N ASP A 70 15.02 -3.97 6.47
CA ASP A 70 15.76 -5.15 5.98
C ASP A 70 15.23 -5.68 4.64
N ASN A 71 14.88 -4.74 3.74
CA ASN A 71 14.31 -5.00 2.43
C ASN A 71 12.99 -5.78 2.46
N ASP A 72 12.15 -5.59 3.50
CA ASP A 72 10.86 -6.26 3.60
C ASP A 72 9.85 -5.51 4.51
N LEU A 73 8.60 -5.98 4.52
CA LEU A 73 7.58 -5.67 5.51
C LEU A 73 7.75 -6.62 6.71
N MET A 74 8.23 -6.07 7.82
CA MET A 74 8.60 -6.81 9.03
C MET A 74 7.57 -6.60 10.14
N GLY A 75 7.14 -7.69 10.76
CA GLY A 75 6.14 -7.73 11.82
C GLY A 75 6.74 -8.24 13.13
N TYR A 76 6.43 -7.57 14.24
CA TYR A 76 6.98 -7.89 15.55
C TYR A 76 5.89 -7.98 16.60
N SER A 77 5.93 -9.05 17.39
CA SER A 77 5.12 -9.19 18.59
C SER A 77 5.85 -8.66 19.83
N LYS A 78 5.18 -8.76 20.99
CA LYS A 78 5.71 -8.28 22.26
C LYS A 78 7.08 -8.89 22.58
N GLY A 79 8.07 -8.03 22.79
CA GLY A 79 9.45 -8.45 23.05
C GLY A 79 10.34 -8.48 21.81
N ASN A 80 9.86 -7.93 20.68
CA ASN A 80 10.54 -7.91 19.39
C ASN A 80 10.77 -9.31 18.82
N GLU A 81 9.81 -10.21 19.04
CA GLU A 81 9.82 -11.52 18.39
C GLU A 81 9.23 -11.36 16.97
N LEU A 82 10.00 -11.75 15.96
CA LEU A 82 9.60 -11.70 14.56
C LEU A 82 8.35 -12.57 14.33
N ILE A 83 7.38 -12.02 13.61
CA ILE A 83 6.20 -12.72 13.15
C ILE A 83 6.52 -13.25 11.76
N GLU A 84 6.33 -14.55 11.56
CA GLU A 84 6.44 -15.18 10.25
C GLU A 84 5.15 -15.97 10.01
N ILE A 85 4.53 -15.76 8.85
CA ILE A 85 3.35 -16.53 8.45
C ILE A 85 3.55 -17.15 7.08
N ARG A 86 2.58 -17.96 6.67
CA ARG A 86 2.52 -18.51 5.32
C ARG A 86 1.20 -18.15 4.65
N VAL A 87 1.25 -17.38 3.58
CA VAL A 87 0.07 -17.00 2.78
C VAL A 87 0.15 -17.69 1.42
N ASP A 88 -0.89 -18.44 1.05
CA ASP A 88 -0.98 -19.14 -0.25
C ASP A 88 0.23 -20.02 -0.62
N GLY A 89 1.03 -20.43 0.36
CA GLY A 89 2.19 -21.29 0.15
C GLY A 89 3.54 -20.56 0.20
N GLU A 90 3.56 -19.24 0.35
CA GLU A 90 4.76 -18.40 0.43
C GLU A 90 4.94 -17.88 1.86
N ASN A 91 6.18 -17.72 2.30
CA ASN A 91 6.47 -17.14 3.61
C ASN A 91 6.33 -15.63 3.51
N VAL A 92 5.89 -14.99 4.58
CA VAL A 92 5.96 -13.53 4.75
C VAL A 92 6.51 -13.29 6.16
N PRO A 93 7.63 -12.55 6.31
CA PRO A 93 8.46 -11.91 5.27
C PRO A 93 9.19 -12.93 4.35
N ASP A 94 9.64 -12.48 3.17
CA ASP A 94 10.34 -13.27 2.15
C ASP A 94 11.71 -12.69 1.70
N ASP A 95 12.21 -11.70 2.43
CA ASP A 95 13.43 -10.90 2.21
C ASP A 95 13.36 -9.99 0.96
N SER A 96 12.17 -9.60 0.51
CA SER A 96 12.00 -8.82 -0.72
C SER A 96 10.76 -7.94 -0.78
N LEU A 97 11.00 -6.65 -0.56
CA LEU A 97 9.95 -5.65 -0.52
C LEU A 97 9.37 -5.36 -1.90
N SER A 98 8.10 -5.71 -2.08
CA SER A 98 7.30 -5.42 -3.26
C SER A 98 6.58 -4.05 -3.18
N ILE A 99 6.19 -3.48 -4.33
CA ILE A 99 5.27 -2.31 -4.34
C ILE A 99 3.95 -2.67 -3.63
N CYS A 100 3.47 -3.91 -3.76
CA CYS A 100 2.20 -4.31 -3.14
C CYS A 100 2.26 -4.18 -1.62
N GLU A 101 3.33 -4.63 -0.98
CA GLU A 101 3.52 -4.51 0.46
C GLU A 101 3.59 -3.07 0.91
N VAL A 102 4.37 -2.24 0.22
CA VAL A 102 4.47 -0.81 0.57
C VAL A 102 3.11 -0.13 0.42
N VAL A 103 2.37 -0.38 -0.66
CA VAL A 103 1.05 0.22 -0.85
C VAL A 103 0.07 -0.21 0.24
N VAL A 104 0.02 -1.51 0.56
CA VAL A 104 -0.85 -2.03 1.63
C VAL A 104 -0.47 -1.43 2.99
N TYR A 105 0.83 -1.35 3.26
CA TYR A 105 1.34 -0.72 4.47
C TYR A 105 0.85 0.73 4.59
N ARG A 106 1.07 1.55 3.54
CA ARG A 106 0.69 2.96 3.53
C ARG A 106 -0.81 3.18 3.57
N VAL A 107 -1.60 2.39 2.85
CA VAL A 107 -3.06 2.56 2.85
C VAL A 107 -3.67 2.16 4.20
N LEU A 108 -3.08 1.17 4.91
CA LEU A 108 -3.51 0.81 6.26
C LEU A 108 -3.20 1.91 7.27
N GLN A 109 -2.03 2.54 7.18
CA GLN A 109 -1.71 3.69 8.01
C GLN A 109 -2.72 4.83 7.84
N LEU A 110 -3.04 5.16 6.57
CA LEU A 110 -4.06 6.15 6.25
C LEU A 110 -5.43 5.74 6.82
N ALA A 111 -5.89 4.53 6.52
CA ALA A 111 -7.18 4.04 6.99
C ALA A 111 -7.30 4.03 8.52
N PHE A 112 -6.24 3.64 9.22
CA PHE A 112 -6.21 3.63 10.69
C PHE A 112 -6.24 5.05 11.26
N SER A 113 -5.54 5.99 10.63
CA SER A 113 -5.59 7.40 11.05
C SER A 113 -6.99 8.02 10.90
N GLN A 114 -7.77 7.58 9.91
CA GLN A 114 -9.11 8.08 9.65
C GLN A 114 -10.17 7.42 10.56
N LEU A 115 -10.10 6.10 10.72
CA LEU A 115 -11.13 5.33 11.44
C LEU A 115 -10.84 5.16 12.94
N TRP A 116 -9.59 5.33 13.37
CA TRP A 116 -9.14 5.27 14.77
C TRP A 116 -8.13 6.39 15.09
N PRO A 117 -8.49 7.68 14.94
CA PRO A 117 -7.54 8.80 15.08
C PRO A 117 -6.85 8.91 16.44
N ASP A 118 -7.51 8.41 17.50
CA ASP A 118 -7.02 8.47 18.88
C ASP A 118 -6.75 7.07 19.47
N ASP A 119 -6.78 6.00 18.66
CA ASP A 119 -6.66 4.61 19.15
C ASP A 119 -5.88 3.71 18.19
N VAL A 120 -5.49 2.53 18.66
CA VAL A 120 -4.91 1.48 17.82
C VAL A 120 -6.01 0.46 17.51
N PRO A 121 -6.30 0.16 16.24
CA PRO A 121 -7.37 -0.77 15.89
C PRO A 121 -7.09 -2.17 16.42
N ASN A 122 -8.17 -2.89 16.74
CA ASN A 122 -8.13 -4.34 16.83
C ASN A 122 -8.43 -4.92 15.44
N ALA A 123 -7.68 -5.94 15.03
CA ALA A 123 -7.89 -6.66 13.79
C ALA A 123 -9.32 -7.24 13.71
N GLY A 124 -9.86 -7.67 14.85
CA GLY A 124 -11.24 -8.13 15.01
C GLY A 124 -12.31 -7.08 14.72
N ASP A 125 -11.97 -5.78 14.66
CA ASP A 125 -12.90 -4.67 14.39
C ASP A 125 -12.70 -4.09 12.98
N PHE A 126 -11.78 -4.64 12.22
CA PHE A 126 -11.41 -4.18 10.88
C PHE A 126 -11.97 -5.08 9.79
N ALA A 127 -12.54 -4.48 8.74
CA ALA A 127 -12.84 -5.16 7.49
C ALA A 127 -12.38 -4.34 6.29
N VAL A 128 -12.07 -5.03 5.18
CA VAL A 128 -11.58 -4.40 3.95
C VAL A 128 -12.16 -5.04 2.70
N THR A 129 -12.60 -4.20 1.77
CA THR A 129 -12.83 -4.58 0.37
C THR A 129 -11.80 -3.86 -0.50
N TYR A 130 -11.16 -4.56 -1.42
CA TYR A 130 -10.25 -3.95 -2.38
C TYR A 130 -10.30 -4.60 -3.75
N HIS A 131 -9.73 -3.92 -4.75
CA HIS A 131 -9.92 -4.26 -6.17
C HIS A 131 -8.68 -4.86 -6.86
N HIS A 132 -7.55 -4.91 -6.17
CA HIS A 132 -6.28 -5.37 -6.72
C HIS A 132 -6.22 -6.90 -6.87
N PRO A 133 -5.88 -7.46 -8.06
CA PRO A 133 -5.92 -8.91 -8.29
C PRO A 133 -4.66 -9.67 -7.84
N GLY A 134 -3.59 -8.96 -7.48
CA GLY A 134 -2.28 -9.55 -7.13
C GLY A 134 -2.26 -10.30 -5.79
N ASN A 135 -1.46 -11.38 -5.75
CA ASN A 135 -1.31 -12.21 -4.54
C ASN A 135 -0.55 -11.48 -3.42
N ASP A 136 0.50 -10.73 -3.74
CA ASP A 136 1.31 -10.07 -2.71
C ASP A 136 0.54 -8.98 -2.00
N HIS A 137 -0.42 -8.37 -2.70
CA HIS A 137 -1.39 -7.47 -2.11
C HIS A 137 -2.26 -8.18 -1.06
N LYS A 138 -2.75 -9.38 -1.38
CA LYS A 138 -3.47 -10.23 -0.43
C LYS A 138 -2.57 -10.66 0.73
N ALA A 139 -1.32 -11.05 0.43
CA ALA A 139 -0.36 -11.52 1.41
C ALA A 139 0.00 -10.43 2.43
N ALA A 140 0.24 -9.20 1.98
CA ALA A 140 0.50 -8.06 2.85
C ALA A 140 -0.71 -7.75 3.76
N PHE A 141 -1.93 -7.75 3.21
CA PHE A 141 -3.14 -7.55 4.02
C PHE A 141 -3.30 -8.67 5.06
N GLU A 142 -3.14 -9.92 4.65
CA GLU A 142 -3.24 -11.07 5.55
C GLU A 142 -2.16 -11.05 6.62
N TYR A 143 -0.95 -10.62 6.27
CA TYR A 143 0.16 -10.54 7.21
C TYR A 143 -0.04 -9.48 8.29
N ILE A 144 -0.45 -8.27 7.90
CA ILE A 144 -0.67 -7.18 8.87
C ILE A 144 -1.96 -7.40 9.66
N THR A 145 -3.04 -7.74 8.96
CA THR A 145 -4.40 -7.67 9.51
C THR A 145 -5.04 -9.01 9.76
N GLN A 146 -4.55 -10.12 9.19
CA GLN A 146 -5.20 -11.45 9.20
C GLN A 146 -6.67 -11.44 8.73
N ALA A 147 -7.08 -10.43 7.96
CA ALA A 147 -8.47 -10.21 7.61
C ALA A 147 -9.05 -11.31 6.69
N PHE A 148 -8.23 -11.97 5.85
CA PHE A 148 -8.73 -13.08 5.03
C PHE A 148 -9.00 -14.32 5.86
N SER A 149 -8.12 -14.67 6.79
CA SER A 149 -8.32 -15.83 7.68
C SER A 149 -9.56 -15.67 8.57
N ARG A 150 -9.93 -14.42 8.90
CA ARG A 150 -11.16 -14.12 9.66
C ARG A 150 -12.42 -13.99 8.80
N GLY A 151 -12.28 -13.88 7.47
CA GLY A 151 -13.42 -13.61 6.58
C GLY A 151 -13.89 -12.16 6.60
N ASP A 152 -13.02 -11.24 7.01
CA ASP A 152 -13.23 -9.79 7.06
C ASP A 152 -12.61 -9.05 5.84
N ALA A 153 -11.96 -9.78 4.94
CA ALA A 153 -11.43 -9.24 3.69
C ALA A 153 -12.13 -9.83 2.47
N GLN A 154 -12.42 -8.98 1.49
CA GLN A 154 -12.97 -9.36 0.20
C GLN A 154 -12.21 -8.70 -0.95
N VAL A 155 -11.97 -9.46 -2.02
CA VAL A 155 -11.47 -8.93 -3.30
C VAL A 155 -12.62 -8.81 -4.28
N GLU A 156 -12.85 -7.63 -4.82
CA GLU A 156 -13.88 -7.36 -5.83
C GLU A 156 -13.23 -6.95 -7.15
N LEU A 157 -13.16 -7.85 -8.12
CA LEU A 157 -12.54 -7.54 -9.41
C LEU A 157 -13.57 -6.98 -10.39
N ASP A 158 -13.20 -5.87 -11.04
CA ASP A 158 -13.99 -5.31 -12.13
C ASP A 158 -13.99 -6.25 -13.36
N PRO A 159 -15.03 -6.19 -14.23
CA PRO A 159 -15.12 -7.08 -15.38
C PRO A 159 -13.91 -6.96 -16.32
N GLY A 160 -13.18 -8.06 -16.50
CA GLY A 160 -11.99 -8.12 -17.36
C GLY A 160 -10.67 -7.80 -16.65
N VAL A 161 -10.71 -7.50 -15.35
CA VAL A 161 -9.52 -7.35 -14.49
C VAL A 161 -9.03 -8.72 -14.03
N ASP A 162 -7.72 -8.97 -14.18
CA ASP A 162 -7.03 -10.14 -13.65
C ASP A 162 -5.56 -9.82 -13.31
N LYS A 163 -4.81 -10.79 -12.82
CA LYS A 163 -3.40 -10.62 -12.38
C LYS A 163 -2.46 -10.06 -13.45
N THR A 164 -2.77 -10.28 -14.72
CA THR A 164 -1.99 -9.84 -15.88
C THR A 164 -2.57 -8.59 -16.55
N ASN A 165 -3.85 -8.29 -16.33
CA ASN A 165 -4.54 -7.17 -16.94
C ASN A 165 -5.28 -6.34 -15.89
N PHE A 166 -4.61 -5.28 -15.41
CA PHE A 166 -5.18 -4.27 -14.53
C PHE A 166 -4.39 -2.96 -14.62
N ASP A 167 -4.98 -1.87 -14.18
CA ASP A 167 -4.40 -0.53 -14.15
C ASP A 167 -4.59 0.13 -12.77
N LEU A 168 -4.49 1.46 -12.73
CA LEU A 168 -4.61 2.26 -11.51
C LEU A 168 -5.95 2.04 -10.79
N ASP A 169 -7.04 1.76 -11.51
CA ASP A 169 -8.38 1.62 -10.93
C ASP A 169 -8.47 0.41 -9.96
N ALA A 170 -7.53 -0.53 -10.06
CA ALA A 170 -7.42 -1.67 -9.17
C ALA A 170 -6.89 -1.30 -7.77
N TYR A 171 -6.30 -0.12 -7.59
CA TYR A 171 -5.78 0.39 -6.31
C TYR A 171 -6.83 1.21 -5.56
N ARG A 172 -8.02 0.63 -5.40
CA ARG A 172 -9.15 1.19 -4.67
C ARG A 172 -9.48 0.32 -3.47
N TYR A 173 -9.85 0.97 -2.38
CA TYR A 173 -10.06 0.36 -1.07
C TYR A 173 -11.28 0.93 -0.38
N THR A 174 -11.99 0.07 0.34
CA THR A 174 -13.04 0.44 1.29
C THR A 174 -12.72 -0.26 2.60
N PHE A 175 -12.45 0.51 3.64
CA PHE A 175 -12.21 0.04 5.00
C PHE A 175 -13.45 0.27 5.85
N THR A 176 -13.73 -0.64 6.77
CA THR A 176 -14.87 -0.52 7.69
C THR A 176 -14.42 -0.79 9.12
N ASN A 177 -14.73 0.14 10.01
CA ASN A 177 -14.72 -0.10 11.45
C ASN A 177 -16.03 -0.81 11.81
N LYS A 178 -15.95 -2.10 12.16
CA LYS A 178 -17.11 -2.96 12.42
C LYS A 178 -17.85 -2.60 13.70
N ASP A 179 -17.18 -1.97 14.66
CA ASP A 179 -17.78 -1.55 15.93
C ASP A 179 -18.68 -0.33 15.75
N THR A 180 -18.23 0.65 14.97
CA THR A 180 -18.98 1.89 14.72
C THR A 180 -19.86 1.81 13.47
N GLY A 181 -19.50 0.95 12.52
CA GLY A 181 -20.07 0.89 11.17
C GLY A 181 -19.57 1.99 10.24
N GLU A 182 -18.57 2.77 10.66
CA GLU A 182 -17.96 3.82 9.84
C GLU A 182 -17.10 3.23 8.73
N THR A 183 -17.16 3.85 7.55
CA THR A 183 -16.45 3.40 6.36
C THR A 183 -15.52 4.50 5.85
N PHE A 184 -14.33 4.11 5.42
CA PHE A 184 -13.38 5.00 4.76
C PHE A 184 -13.04 4.43 3.38
N GLU A 185 -13.31 5.21 2.34
CA GLU A 185 -13.00 4.86 0.95
C GLU A 185 -11.82 5.70 0.46
N THR A 186 -10.90 5.06 -0.27
CA THR A 186 -9.72 5.73 -0.82
C THR A 186 -9.18 4.98 -2.04
N TRP A 187 -8.37 5.66 -2.84
CA TRP A 187 -7.68 5.08 -3.98
C TRP A 187 -6.36 5.81 -4.23
N VAL A 188 -5.42 5.13 -4.88
CA VAL A 188 -4.13 5.75 -5.28
C VAL A 188 -4.37 6.82 -6.34
N LEU A 189 -3.72 7.97 -6.18
CA LEU A 189 -3.88 9.12 -7.09
C LEU A 189 -3.24 8.92 -8.46
N GLU A 190 -3.80 9.59 -9.46
CA GLU A 190 -3.17 9.75 -10.77
C GLU A 190 -1.78 10.39 -10.61
N GLY A 191 -0.78 9.88 -11.33
CA GLY A 191 0.60 10.38 -11.28
C GLY A 191 1.45 9.81 -10.13
N VAL A 192 0.90 8.95 -9.27
CA VAL A 192 1.71 8.12 -8.37
C VAL A 192 2.45 7.04 -9.15
N PHE A 193 1.73 6.34 -10.02
CA PHE A 193 2.33 5.45 -11.02
C PHE A 193 2.74 6.24 -12.27
N PRO A 194 3.96 6.05 -12.81
CA PRO A 194 4.39 6.70 -14.03
C PRO A 194 3.55 6.31 -15.26
N ASP A 195 3.49 7.21 -16.24
CA ASP A 195 2.83 6.94 -17.52
C ASP A 195 3.41 5.68 -18.19
N GLY A 196 2.51 4.79 -18.61
CA GLY A 196 2.87 3.54 -19.26
C GLY A 196 3.33 2.42 -18.31
N PHE A 197 3.35 2.64 -17.00
CA PHE A 197 3.75 1.64 -16.01
C PHE A 197 2.99 0.32 -16.17
N PHE A 198 1.66 0.38 -16.23
CA PHE A 198 0.81 -0.81 -16.35
C PHE A 198 0.94 -1.52 -17.70
N GLU A 199 1.18 -0.78 -18.79
CA GLU A 199 1.47 -1.36 -20.11
C GLU A 199 2.81 -2.12 -20.07
N LEU A 200 3.85 -1.51 -19.51
CA LEU A 200 5.16 -2.14 -19.35
C LEU A 200 5.09 -3.36 -18.45
N ARG A 201 4.40 -3.25 -17.30
CA ARG A 201 4.13 -4.38 -16.40
C ARG A 201 3.50 -5.53 -17.17
N THR A 202 2.42 -5.26 -17.90
CA THR A 202 1.71 -6.28 -18.68
C THR A 202 2.65 -6.98 -19.66
N LYS A 203 3.45 -6.24 -20.42
CA LYS A 203 4.44 -6.81 -21.36
C LYS A 203 5.51 -7.64 -20.67
N VAL A 204 5.96 -7.22 -19.48
CA VAL A 204 6.96 -7.96 -18.70
C VAL A 204 6.35 -9.28 -18.20
N GLU A 205 5.13 -9.23 -17.66
CA GLU A 205 4.39 -10.40 -17.18
C GLU A 205 4.07 -11.41 -18.29
N THR A 206 3.78 -10.93 -19.50
CA THR A 206 3.46 -11.78 -20.66
C THR A 206 4.70 -12.22 -21.47
N ASP A 207 5.91 -11.87 -21.02
CA ASP A 207 7.18 -12.11 -21.73
C ASP A 207 7.22 -11.52 -23.17
N GLU A 208 6.52 -10.40 -23.36
CA GLU A 208 6.46 -9.64 -24.62
C GLU A 208 7.40 -8.42 -24.62
N ALA A 209 7.92 -8.03 -23.45
CA ALA A 209 8.80 -6.87 -23.29
C ALA A 209 10.20 -7.10 -23.89
N THR A 210 10.68 -6.10 -24.62
CA THR A 210 12.09 -5.98 -24.99
C THR A 210 12.97 -5.70 -23.76
N GLU A 211 14.29 -5.93 -23.88
CA GLU A 211 15.23 -5.62 -22.79
C GLU A 211 15.24 -4.14 -22.40
N ALA A 212 14.97 -3.23 -23.35
CA ALA A 212 14.83 -1.81 -23.07
C ALA A 212 13.54 -1.51 -22.26
N GLU A 213 12.44 -2.19 -22.59
CA GLU A 213 11.17 -2.07 -21.84
C GLU A 213 11.29 -2.69 -20.44
N LYS A 214 12.02 -3.80 -20.27
CA LYS A 214 12.32 -4.37 -18.94
C LYS A 214 13.13 -3.42 -18.06
N ALA A 215 14.14 -2.76 -18.63
CA ALA A 215 14.94 -1.78 -17.92
C ALA A 215 14.13 -0.53 -17.54
N GLU A 216 13.26 -0.06 -18.43
CA GLU A 216 12.36 1.06 -18.11
C GLU A 216 11.31 0.66 -17.07
N PHE A 217 10.75 -0.55 -17.16
CA PHE A 217 9.83 -1.07 -16.15
C PHE A 217 10.50 -1.13 -14.78
N LEU A 218 11.72 -1.68 -14.69
CA LEU A 218 12.49 -1.72 -13.44
C LEU A 218 12.67 -0.31 -12.85
N ARG A 219 13.07 0.66 -13.68
CA ARG A 219 13.24 2.05 -13.27
C ARG A 219 11.94 2.66 -12.73
N GLN A 220 10.82 2.45 -13.42
CA GLN A 220 9.52 2.96 -12.98
C GLN A 220 9.01 2.24 -11.73
N TRP A 221 9.29 0.94 -11.61
CA TRP A 221 8.95 0.15 -10.45
C TRP A 221 9.67 0.65 -9.20
N GLU A 222 10.98 0.91 -9.29
CA GLU A 222 11.74 1.51 -8.18
C GLU A 222 11.24 2.93 -7.88
N GLU A 223 11.00 3.76 -8.90
CA GLU A 223 10.45 5.11 -8.72
C GLU A 223 9.12 5.10 -7.97
N THR A 224 8.20 4.19 -8.33
CA THR A 224 6.93 4.03 -7.64
C THR A 224 7.11 3.55 -6.21
N ARG A 225 7.90 2.49 -5.98
CA ARG A 225 8.17 1.99 -4.62
C ARG A 225 8.74 3.10 -3.75
N ASP A 226 9.79 3.77 -4.20
CA ASP A 226 10.49 4.80 -3.45
C ASP A 226 9.59 6.01 -3.19
N LYS A 227 8.68 6.35 -4.12
CA LYS A 227 7.65 7.39 -3.89
C LYS A 227 6.75 7.03 -2.71
N PHE A 228 6.26 5.79 -2.63
CA PHE A 228 5.49 5.34 -1.47
C PHE A 228 6.32 5.24 -0.17
N LEU A 229 7.64 5.13 -0.25
CA LEU A 229 8.51 5.07 0.93
C LEU A 229 8.93 6.45 1.48
N THR A 230 8.86 7.50 0.66
CA THR A 230 9.47 8.80 0.97
C THR A 230 8.48 9.91 1.35
N VAL A 231 7.24 9.84 0.87
CA VAL A 231 6.18 10.78 1.26
C VAL A 231 5.77 10.48 2.72
N GLN A 232 5.83 11.42 3.66
CA GLN A 232 5.52 11.12 5.07
C GLN A 232 4.00 11.13 5.34
N GLU A 233 3.61 10.61 6.50
CA GLU A 233 2.21 10.49 6.91
C GLU A 233 1.77 11.61 7.83
N ASN A 234 1.82 12.84 7.31
CA ASN A 234 0.98 13.88 7.85
C ASN A 234 -0.23 14.06 6.91
N GLU A 235 -1.35 14.59 7.41
CA GLU A 235 -2.57 14.81 6.59
C GLU A 235 -2.32 15.63 5.31
N LEU A 236 -1.24 16.43 5.28
CA LEU A 236 -0.86 17.26 4.13
C LEU A 236 0.05 16.53 3.11
N GLU A 237 0.40 15.27 3.36
CA GLU A 237 1.27 14.47 2.50
C GLU A 237 0.62 13.14 2.08
N ALA A 238 -0.35 12.61 2.85
CA ALA A 238 -1.14 11.46 2.42
C ALA A 238 -1.99 11.75 1.16
N ASP A 239 -2.40 13.01 0.99
CA ASP A 239 -3.07 13.55 -0.21
C ASP A 239 -2.14 13.65 -1.44
N GLU A 240 -0.84 13.31 -1.32
CA GLU A 240 0.06 13.14 -2.47
C GLU A 240 0.06 11.71 -3.02
N LEU A 241 -0.41 10.73 -2.23
CA LEU A 241 -0.44 9.31 -2.59
C LEU A 241 -1.86 8.80 -2.82
N PHE A 242 -2.81 9.24 -2.00
CA PHE A 242 -4.17 8.70 -1.95
C PHE A 242 -5.20 9.81 -1.96
N GLU A 243 -6.37 9.56 -2.55
CA GLU A 243 -7.50 10.45 -2.36
C GLU A 243 -8.03 10.33 -0.92
N VAL A 244 -8.18 11.46 -0.25
CA VAL A 244 -8.84 11.57 1.05
C VAL A 244 -10.05 12.48 0.87
N GLU A 245 -11.26 11.94 1.01
CA GLU A 245 -12.45 12.79 1.01
C GLU A 245 -12.43 13.70 2.26
N GLU A 246 -12.26 15.01 2.06
CA GLU A 246 -12.37 15.97 3.16
C GLU A 246 -13.80 15.93 3.74
N VAL A 247 -13.96 15.33 4.92
CA VAL A 247 -15.19 15.44 5.69
C VAL A 247 -15.32 16.90 6.09
N ALA A 248 -16.18 17.65 5.38
CA ALA A 248 -16.41 19.07 5.65
C ALA A 248 -16.73 19.25 7.14
N SER A 249 -15.76 19.73 7.92
CA SER A 249 -16.00 20.03 9.33
C SER A 249 -17.16 21.01 9.39
N GLU A 250 -18.29 20.59 9.95
CA GLU A 250 -19.37 21.52 10.24
C GLU A 250 -18.76 22.56 11.18
N SER A 251 -18.51 23.76 10.65
CA SER A 251 -17.91 24.84 11.43
C SER A 251 -18.74 24.96 12.71
N PRO A 252 -18.10 24.94 13.90
CA PRO A 252 -18.84 25.02 15.16
C PRO A 252 -19.76 26.23 15.07
N PRO A 253 -21.00 26.19 15.57
CA PRO A 253 -22.03 27.17 15.25
C PRO A 253 -21.66 28.53 15.87
N TYR A 254 -20.77 29.27 15.22
CA TYR A 254 -20.27 30.57 15.65
C TYR A 254 -21.42 31.57 15.81
N TRP A 255 -22.52 31.35 15.08
CA TRP A 255 -23.74 32.11 15.23
C TRP A 255 -24.40 31.91 16.60
N GLN A 256 -24.36 30.72 17.19
CA GLN A 256 -24.88 30.47 18.55
C GLN A 256 -24.02 31.15 19.60
N ILE A 257 -22.69 31.08 19.46
CA ILE A 257 -21.73 31.76 20.35
C ILE A 257 -21.90 33.29 20.25
N SER A 258 -21.99 33.81 19.02
CA SER A 258 -22.19 35.24 18.75
C SER A 258 -23.55 35.73 19.26
N PHE A 259 -24.60 34.92 19.10
CA PHE A 259 -25.93 35.22 19.61
C PHE A 259 -25.95 35.24 21.14
N ALA A 260 -25.32 34.27 21.79
CA ALA A 260 -25.21 34.22 23.26
C ALA A 260 -24.45 35.44 23.81
N LEU A 261 -23.35 35.84 23.19
CA LEU A 261 -22.59 37.04 23.55
C LEU A 261 -23.41 38.32 23.37
N ALA A 262 -24.11 38.46 22.24
CA ALA A 262 -24.98 39.60 21.99
C ALA A 262 -26.09 39.72 23.04
N LEU A 263 -26.71 38.59 23.41
CA LEU A 263 -27.78 38.54 24.40
C LEU A 263 -27.27 38.88 25.81
N ALA A 264 -26.08 38.39 26.17
CA ALA A 264 -25.41 38.75 27.42
C ALA A 264 -25.13 40.26 27.51
N LEU A 265 -24.65 40.88 26.43
CA LEU A 265 -24.42 42.33 26.38
C LEU A 265 -25.72 43.14 26.50
N VAL A 266 -26.83 42.67 25.92
CA VAL A 266 -28.15 43.30 26.09
C VAL A 266 -28.64 43.19 27.54
N VAL A 267 -28.46 42.04 28.19
CA VAL A 267 -28.85 41.85 29.60
C VAL A 267 -28.00 42.73 30.53
N ILE A 268 -26.68 42.77 30.32
CA ILE A 268 -25.77 43.64 31.09
C ILE A 268 -26.14 45.11 30.86
N GLY A 269 -26.30 45.51 29.60
CA GLY A 269 -26.66 46.88 29.22
C GLY A 269 -27.99 47.32 29.82
N SER A 270 -29.03 46.49 29.75
CA SER A 270 -30.35 46.78 30.35
C SER A 270 -30.31 46.83 31.87
N THR A 271 -29.53 45.96 32.52
CA THR A 271 -29.33 45.98 33.99
C THR A 271 -28.62 47.26 34.43
N VAL A 272 -27.54 47.64 33.75
CA VAL A 272 -26.80 48.90 34.02
C VAL A 272 -27.69 50.11 33.74
N TYR A 273 -28.45 50.11 32.65
CA TYR A 273 -29.41 51.16 32.31
C TYR A 273 -30.50 51.32 33.38
N SER A 274 -31.11 50.23 33.85
CA SER A 274 -32.12 50.25 34.91
C SER A 274 -31.54 50.72 36.26
N LEU A 275 -30.32 50.32 36.61
CA LEU A 275 -29.64 50.78 37.84
C LEU A 275 -29.28 52.28 37.79
N THR A 276 -28.88 52.78 36.62
CA THR A 276 -28.52 54.21 36.45
C THR A 276 -29.75 55.12 36.38
N LEU A 277 -30.86 54.69 35.78
CA LEU A 277 -32.13 55.42 35.83
C LEU A 277 -32.81 55.36 37.19
N GLY A 278 -32.71 54.24 37.91
CA GLY A 278 -33.20 54.12 39.29
C GLY A 278 -32.52 55.07 40.27
N ARG A 279 -31.24 55.42 40.04
CA ARG A 279 -30.51 56.44 40.80
C ARG A 279 -30.88 57.89 40.44
N ARG A 280 -31.35 58.17 39.22
CA ARG A 280 -31.76 59.53 38.80
C ARG A 280 -33.18 59.90 39.22
N ARG A 281 -33.98 58.94 39.71
CA ARG A 281 -35.36 59.16 40.17
C ARG A 281 -35.53 59.13 41.70
N ARG A 282 -34.44 59.16 42.47
CA ARG A 282 -34.45 59.37 43.92
C ARG A 282 -33.87 60.73 44.26
#